data_AF-A0A378N8E3-F1
#
_entry.id   AF-A0A378N8E3-F1
#
_cell.length_a   1.000
_cell.length_b   1.000
_cell.length_c   1.000
_cell.angle_alpha   90.00
_cell.angle_beta   90.00
_cell.angle_gamma   90.00
#
_symmetry.space_group_name_H-M   'P 1'
#
loop_
_entity.id
_entity.type
_entity.pdbx_description
1 polymer ?
#
loop_
_entity_poly.entity_id
_entity_poly.type
_entity_poly.pdbx_seq_one_letter_code
_entity_poly.pdbx_strand_id
1 'polypeptide(L)'
;MLTILFIHFAGLISPGPDFFYVVRQSASHSVKSGVLAATGISIGIIFWAAFAIFGLAWLSNSIGSLFQYAIMIIGGCYLVYIGSQMVRVTENIIFVENKAQLTPLNPCRKLKKAY
;
A
#
# COMPACT_ATOMS: atom_id res chain seq x y z
N MET A 1 -26.95 11.58 10.58
CA MET A 1 -25.88 11.43 11.59
C MET A 1 -25.50 9.97 11.80
N LEU A 2 -26.46 9.06 12.06
CA LEU A 2 -26.17 7.62 12.24
C LEU A 2 -25.57 6.91 11.01
N THR A 3 -25.99 7.27 9.80
CA THR A 3 -25.49 6.70 8.53
C THR A 3 -24.02 7.00 8.27
N ILE A 4 -23.58 8.22 8.57
CA ILE A 4 -22.17 8.62 8.45
C ILE A 4 -21.29 7.82 9.42
N LEU A 5 -21.81 7.56 10.63
CA LEU A 5 -21.12 6.76 11.65
C LEU A 5 -20.92 5.32 11.19
N PHE A 6 -21.95 4.71 10.58
CA PHE A 6 -21.86 3.36 10.01
C PHE A 6 -20.84 3.25 8.87
N ILE A 7 -20.82 4.24 7.96
CA ILE A 7 -19.85 4.28 6.85
C ILE A 7 -18.42 4.43 7.37
N HIS A 8 -18.19 5.25 8.41
CA HIS A 8 -16.85 5.39 8.99
C HIS A 8 -16.40 4.13 9.73
N PHE A 9 -17.31 3.46 10.45
CA PHE A 9 -17.01 2.18 11.08
C PHE A 9 -16.64 1.11 10.07
N ALA A 10 -17.38 0.99 8.97
CA ALA A 10 -17.05 0.07 7.88
C ALA A 10 -15.67 0.41 7.25
N GLY A 11 -15.35 1.69 7.09
CA GLY A 11 -14.04 2.14 6.59
C GLY A 11 -12.88 1.85 7.55
N LEU A 12 -13.10 1.98 8.86
CA LEU A 12 -12.08 1.69 9.89
C LEU A 12 -11.81 0.18 10.03
N ILE A 13 -12.82 -0.65 9.83
CA ILE A 13 -12.71 -2.12 9.89
C ILE A 13 -12.01 -2.70 8.66
N SER A 14 -11.92 -1.95 7.57
CA SER A 14 -11.13 -2.33 6.40
C SER A 14 -9.74 -1.69 6.53
N PRO A 15 -8.78 -2.27 7.29
CA PRO A 15 -7.39 -1.86 7.17
C PRO A 15 -7.05 -2.01 5.69
N GLY A 16 -6.84 -0.88 5.03
CA GLY A 16 -6.61 -0.87 3.58
C GLY A 16 -5.37 -1.70 3.23
N PRO A 17 -5.18 -2.03 1.94
CA PRO A 17 -3.97 -2.68 1.46
C PRO A 17 -2.68 -1.96 1.90
N ASP A 18 -2.72 -0.63 2.05
CA ASP A 18 -1.60 0.18 2.54
C ASP A 18 -1.18 -0.17 3.98
N PHE A 19 -2.14 -0.42 4.87
CA PHE A 19 -1.87 -0.81 6.25
C PHE A 19 -1.23 -2.21 6.30
N PHE A 20 -1.77 -3.14 5.51
CA PHE A 20 -1.18 -4.48 5.38
C PHE A 20 0.25 -4.43 4.83
N TYR A 21 0.53 -3.55 3.87
CA TYR A 21 1.86 -3.37 3.32
C TYR A 21 2.86 -2.87 4.37
N VAL A 22 2.50 -1.84 5.14
CA VAL A 22 3.36 -1.26 6.19
C VAL A 22 3.59 -2.25 7.35
N VAL A 23 2.54 -2.98 7.76
CA VAL A 23 2.63 -4.02 8.79
C VAL A 23 3.54 -5.16 8.33
N ARG A 24 3.37 -5.64 7.08
CA ARG A 24 4.23 -6.69 6.49
C ARG A 24 5.69 -6.25 6.43
N GLN A 25 5.95 -5.01 6.00
CA GLN A 25 7.32 -4.48 5.93
C GLN A 25 7.97 -4.38 7.31
N SER A 26 7.20 -3.96 8.33
CA SER A 26 7.67 -3.88 9.71
C SER A 26 7.94 -5.26 10.32
N ALA A 27 7.12 -6.26 9.95
CA ALA A 27 7.25 -7.64 10.40
C ALA A 27 8.42 -8.41 9.74
N SER A 28 8.72 -8.16 8.45
CA SER A 28 9.73 -8.94 7.71
C SER A 28 11.17 -8.42 7.77
N HIS A 29 11.40 -7.11 7.94
CA HIS A 29 12.74 -6.51 7.74
C HIS A 29 13.18 -5.48 8.80
N SER A 30 12.50 -5.37 9.95
CA SER A 30 12.71 -4.38 11.04
C SER A 30 11.87 -3.09 10.91
N VAL A 31 11.48 -2.53 12.07
CA VAL A 31 10.67 -1.32 12.23
C VAL A 31 11.26 -0.12 11.47
N LYS A 32 12.59 -0.03 11.39
CA LYS A 32 13.28 1.07 10.67
C LYS A 32 13.03 1.02 9.15
N SER A 33 13.04 -0.17 8.56
CA SER A 33 12.70 -0.37 7.14
C SER A 33 11.22 -0.15 6.87
N GLY A 34 10.36 -0.47 7.83
CA GLY A 34 8.92 -0.15 7.79
C GLY A 34 8.64 1.35 7.76
N VAL A 35 9.31 2.13 8.61
CA VAL A 35 9.18 3.60 8.63
C VAL A 35 9.64 4.23 7.32
N LEU A 36 10.77 3.78 6.76
CA LEU A 36 11.27 4.32 5.50
C LEU A 36 10.30 4.04 4.34
N ALA A 37 9.73 2.83 4.29
CA ALA A 37 8.72 2.47 3.30
C ALA A 37 7.43 3.30 3.47
N ALA A 38 6.95 3.47 4.71
CA ALA A 38 5.79 4.30 5.00
C ALA A 38 6.00 5.77 4.59
N THR A 39 7.18 6.33 4.83
CA THR A 39 7.49 7.71 4.39
C THR A 39 7.50 7.85 2.87
N GLY A 40 8.02 6.87 2.14
CA GLY A 40 7.99 6.86 0.68
C GLY A 40 6.56 6.79 0.13
N ILE A 41 5.72 5.93 0.72
CA ILE A 41 4.30 5.81 0.36
C ILE A 41 3.57 7.13 0.61
N SER A 42 3.76 7.75 1.78
CA SER A 42 3.14 9.04 2.10
C SER A 42 3.51 10.14 1.12
N ILE A 43 4.79 10.25 0.74
CA ILE A 43 5.25 11.24 -0.25
C ILE A 43 4.62 10.96 -1.62
N GLY A 44 4.58 9.68 -2.04
CA GLY A 44 3.94 9.27 -3.29
C GLY A 44 2.45 9.60 -3.33
N ILE A 45 1.72 9.34 -2.23
CA ILE A 45 0.29 9.65 -2.10
C ILE A 45 0.06 11.17 -2.19
N ILE A 46 0.89 11.98 -1.52
CA ILE A 46 0.79 13.44 -1.59
C ILE A 46 1.01 13.93 -3.03
N PHE A 47 2.04 13.42 -3.70
CA PHE A 47 2.34 13.81 -5.08
C PHE A 47 1.22 13.41 -6.04
N TRP A 48 0.72 12.17 -5.89
CA TRP A 48 -0.41 11.67 -6.68
C TRP A 48 -1.69 12.47 -6.42
N ALA A 49 -2.00 12.78 -5.16
CA ALA A 49 -3.18 13.58 -4.80
C ALA A 49 -3.10 15.00 -5.37
N ALA A 50 -1.92 15.63 -5.32
CA ALA A 50 -1.69 16.93 -5.94
C ALA A 50 -1.92 16.86 -7.46
N PHE A 51 -1.40 15.83 -8.11
CA PHE A 51 -1.59 15.60 -9.54
C PHE A 51 -3.06 15.34 -9.89
N ALA A 52 -3.78 14.59 -9.06
CA ALA A 52 -5.20 14.31 -9.22
C ALA A 52 -6.03 15.60 -9.09
N ILE A 53 -5.78 16.43 -8.07
CA ILE A 53 -6.50 17.69 -7.88
C ILE A 53 -6.21 18.65 -9.05
N PHE A 54 -4.95 18.77 -9.46
CA PHE A 54 -4.56 19.62 -10.58
C PHE A 54 -5.16 19.14 -11.91
N GLY A 55 -5.09 17.84 -12.17
CA GLY A 55 -5.68 17.20 -13.33
C GLY A 55 -7.21 17.30 -13.34
N LEU A 56 -7.87 17.11 -12.20
CA LEU A 56 -9.32 17.22 -12.07
C LEU A 56 -9.79 18.68 -12.27
N ALA A 57 -9.04 19.65 -11.75
CA ALA A 57 -9.31 21.08 -11.95
C ALA A 57 -9.17 21.48 -13.43
N TRP A 58 -8.17 20.95 -14.13
CA TRP A 58 -8.01 21.18 -15.57
C TRP A 58 -9.10 20.48 -16.39
N LEU A 59 -9.39 19.21 -16.07
CA LEU A 59 -10.36 18.37 -16.78
C LEU A 59 -11.78 18.96 -16.67
N SER A 60 -12.14 19.50 -15.50
CA SER A 60 -13.45 20.11 -15.24
C SER A 60 -13.73 21.36 -16.09
N ASN A 61 -12.69 22.03 -16.61
CA ASN A 61 -12.85 23.24 -17.41
C ASN A 61 -12.93 22.95 -18.93
N SER A 62 -12.28 21.87 -19.39
CA SER A 62 -12.14 21.58 -20.82
C SER A 62 -13.15 20.59 -21.40
N ILE A 63 -13.77 19.73 -20.58
CA ILE A 63 -14.47 18.55 -21.10
C ILE A 63 -15.90 18.49 -20.55
N GLY A 64 -16.88 18.42 -21.47
CA GLY A 64 -18.30 18.34 -21.14
C GLY A 64 -18.65 17.13 -20.26
N SER A 65 -19.78 17.24 -19.55
CA SER A 65 -20.26 16.29 -18.53
C SER A 65 -20.26 14.81 -18.94
N LEU A 66 -20.39 14.51 -20.24
CA LEU A 66 -20.46 13.15 -20.76
C LEU A 66 -19.17 12.33 -20.56
N PHE A 67 -18.00 12.96 -20.70
CA PHE A 67 -16.72 12.26 -20.54
C PHE A 67 -16.41 11.95 -19.08
N GLN A 68 -16.85 12.83 -18.16
CA GLN A 68 -16.75 12.58 -16.72
C GLN A 68 -17.55 11.33 -16.33
N TYR A 69 -18.77 11.17 -16.86
CA TYR A 69 -19.56 9.96 -16.67
C TYR A 69 -18.88 8.70 -17.22
N ALA A 70 -18.27 8.77 -18.40
CA ALA A 70 -17.54 7.64 -18.97
C ALA A 70 -16.37 7.20 -18.08
N ILE A 71 -15.57 8.14 -17.56
CA ILE A 71 -14.47 7.85 -16.63
C ILE A 71 -14.99 7.24 -15.33
N MET A 72 -16.09 7.75 -14.78
CA MET A 72 -16.68 7.21 -13.54
C MET A 72 -17.17 5.77 -13.72
N ILE A 73 -17.81 5.47 -14.86
CA ILE A 73 -18.26 4.11 -15.17
C ILE A 73 -17.08 3.17 -15.34
N ILE A 74 -16.07 3.56 -16.13
CA ILE A 74 -14.87 2.74 -16.35
C ILE A 74 -14.11 2.51 -15.04
N GLY A 75 -13.92 3.56 -14.23
CA GLY A 75 -13.27 3.49 -12.93
C GLY A 75 -14.03 2.60 -11.94
N GLY A 76 -15.36 2.71 -11.90
CA GLY A 76 -16.23 1.85 -11.09
C GLY A 76 -16.13 0.38 -11.51
N CYS A 77 -16.21 0.09 -12.81
CA CYS A 77 -16.04 -1.27 -13.35
C CYS A 77 -14.67 -1.85 -13.00
N TYR A 78 -13.60 -1.05 -13.10
CA TYR A 78 -12.25 -1.46 -12.74
C TYR A 78 -12.12 -1.81 -11.25
N LEU A 79 -12.76 -1.03 -10.37
CA LEU A 79 -12.78 -1.29 -8.93
C LEU A 79 -13.50 -2.60 -8.61
N VAL A 80 -14.64 -2.87 -9.26
CA VAL A 80 -15.39 -4.13 -9.11
C VAL A 80 -14.54 -5.31 -9.55
N TYR A 81 -13.83 -5.18 -10.68
CA TYR A 81 -12.92 -6.23 -11.16
C TYR A 81 -11.82 -6.55 -10.14
N ILE A 82 -11.08 -5.55 -9.67
CA ILE A 82 -10.01 -5.72 -8.68
C ILE A 82 -10.56 -6.27 -7.35
N GLY A 83 -11.72 -5.78 -6.89
CA GLY A 83 -12.38 -6.29 -5.69
C GLY A 83 -12.75 -7.77 -5.82
N SER A 84 -13.28 -8.18 -6.97
CA SER A 84 -13.62 -9.58 -7.23
C SER A 84 -12.39 -10.50 -7.28
N GLN A 85 -11.25 -9.99 -7.76
CA GLN A 85 -9.99 -10.73 -7.77
C GLN A 85 -9.45 -10.93 -6.36
N MET A 86 -9.54 -9.92 -5.47
CA MET A 86 -9.11 -10.07 -4.06
C MET A 86 -9.88 -11.17 -3.33
N VAL A 87 -11.18 -11.29 -3.55
CA VAL A 87 -12.01 -12.34 -2.92
C VAL A 87 -11.65 -13.74 -3.44
N ARG A 88 -11.10 -13.85 -4.65
CA ARG A 88 -10.72 -15.13 -5.27
C ARG A 88 -9.30 -15.59 -4.88
N VAL A 89 -8.47 -14.73 -4.31
CA VAL A 89 -7.11 -15.10 -3.87
C VAL A 89 -7.19 -16.04 -2.67
N THR A 90 -6.90 -17.32 -2.90
CA THR A 90 -6.82 -18.40 -1.91
C THR A 90 -5.38 -18.94 -1.78
N GLU A 91 -4.38 -18.19 -2.24
CA GLU A 91 -2.98 -18.57 -2.05
C GLU A 91 -2.51 -18.19 -0.65
N ASN A 92 -2.15 -19.23 0.12
CA ASN A 92 -1.48 -19.07 1.41
C ASN A 92 -0.09 -18.45 1.15
N ILE A 93 0.14 -17.22 1.64
CA ILE A 93 1.48 -16.62 1.59
C ILE A 93 2.39 -17.49 2.45
N ILE A 94 3.14 -18.38 1.80
CA ILE A 94 4.23 -19.10 2.45
C ILE A 94 5.22 -18.03 2.86
N PHE A 95 5.27 -17.75 4.17
CA PHE A 95 6.31 -16.93 4.76
C PHE A 95 7.63 -17.66 4.53
N VAL A 96 8.29 -17.33 3.42
CA VAL A 96 9.70 -17.65 3.26
C VAL A 96 10.39 -16.88 4.36
N GLU A 97 10.69 -17.57 5.46
CA GLU A 97 11.56 -17.11 6.51
C GLU A 97 12.84 -16.63 5.82
N ASN A 98 12.93 -15.31 5.65
CA ASN A 98 14.03 -14.69 4.97
C ASN A 98 15.23 -14.78 5.91
N LYS A 99 15.95 -15.91 5.82
CA LYS A 99 17.24 -16.15 6.46
C LYS A 99 18.36 -15.27 5.87
N ALA A 100 18.07 -14.10 5.31
CA ALA A 100 19.07 -13.11 4.92
C ALA A 100 19.31 -12.03 6.00
N GLN A 101 18.75 -12.20 7.20
CA GLN A 101 19.11 -11.39 8.38
C GLN A 101 19.84 -12.17 9.50
N LEU A 102 20.09 -13.47 9.31
CA LEU A 102 21.05 -14.22 10.13
C LEU A 102 22.41 -14.25 9.42
N THR A 103 22.99 -13.09 9.12
CA THR A 103 24.44 -13.03 8.98
C THR A 103 24.97 -13.05 10.41
N PRO A 104 25.63 -14.12 10.90
CA PRO A 104 26.39 -14.01 12.13
C PRO A 104 27.48 -12.97 11.85
N LEU A 105 27.33 -11.76 12.38
CA LEU A 105 28.42 -10.82 12.55
C LEU A 105 29.42 -11.51 13.48
N ASN A 106 30.35 -12.27 12.89
CA ASN A 106 31.49 -12.77 13.62
C ASN A 106 32.77 -12.77 12.76
N PRO A 107 33.36 -11.58 12.53
CA PRO A 107 34.73 -11.51 12.02
C PRO A 107 35.76 -11.96 13.08
N CYS A 108 35.42 -11.91 14.37
CA CYS A 108 36.39 -12.03 15.46
C CYS A 108 36.89 -13.45 15.76
N ARG A 109 36.34 -14.51 15.14
CA ARG A 109 36.85 -15.88 15.37
C ARG A 109 38.05 -16.24 14.48
N LYS A 110 38.35 -15.47 13.42
CA LYS A 110 39.46 -15.82 12.51
C LYS A 110 40.82 -15.21 12.88
N LEU A 111 40.87 -14.26 13.82
CA LEU A 111 42.14 -13.61 14.21
C LEU A 111 42.88 -14.29 15.37
N LYS A 112 42.31 -15.31 16.03
CA LYS A 112 42.98 -16.04 17.12
C LYS A 112 43.64 -17.36 16.69
N LYS A 113 43.70 -17.66 15.38
CA LYS A 113 44.31 -18.90 14.87
C LYS A 113 45.57 -18.65 14.03
N ALA A 114 46.11 -17.43 14.11
CA ALA A 114 47.28 -16.99 13.34
C ALA A 114 48.41 -16.41 14.23
N TYR A 115 48.36 -16.65 15.55
CA TYR A 115 49.51 -16.48 16.44
C TYR A 115 49.84 -17.82 17.09
#